data_AF-A0A821RSM2-F1
#
_entry.id   AF-A0A821RSM2-F1
#
_cell.length_a   1.000
_cell.length_b   1.000
_cell.length_c   1.000
_cell.angle_alpha   90.00
_cell.angle_beta   90.00
_cell.angle_gamma   90.00
#
_symmetry.space_group_name_H-M   'P 1'
#
loop_
_entity.id
_entity.type
_entity.pdbx_description
1 polymer ?
#
loop_
_entity_poly.entity_id
_entity_poly.type
_entity_poly.pdbx_seq_one_letter_code
_entity_poly.pdbx_strand_id
1 'polypeptide(L)'
;MKYYYKITNNFPGGLFRNVKKVSLLDECPFPHEFFIQISKSFPVITNSSLNNKTSQKKKNCEQKFFSVVEFSHLTELYFDEAHDDYIEQFLFGTKTFLS
;
A
#
# COMPACT_ATOMS: atom_id res chain seq x y z
N MET A 1 2.03 19.03 -9.22
CA MET A 1 1.52 17.83 -8.52
C MET A 1 2.66 17.25 -7.69
N LYS A 2 2.50 17.01 -6.38
CA LYS A 2 3.57 16.40 -5.56
C LYS A 2 3.45 14.88 -5.57
N TYR A 3 4.57 14.23 -5.82
CA TYR A 3 4.74 12.79 -5.90
C TYR A 3 5.70 12.35 -4.78
N TYR A 4 5.40 11.23 -4.15
CA TYR A 4 6.32 10.58 -3.21
C TYR A 4 6.65 9.18 -3.72
N TYR A 5 7.90 8.95 -4.07
CA TYR A 5 8.32 7.71 -4.73
C TYR A 5 9.02 6.77 -3.75
N LYS A 6 8.89 5.45 -3.97
CA LYS A 6 9.59 4.37 -3.24
C LYS A 6 9.42 4.44 -1.73
N ILE A 7 8.18 4.46 -1.26
CA ILE A 7 7.89 4.21 0.14
C ILE A 7 8.04 2.71 0.39
N THR A 8 9.00 2.32 1.23
CA THR A 8 9.24 0.92 1.60
C THR A 8 8.71 0.64 3.00
N ASN A 9 8.84 -0.61 3.46
CA ASN A 9 8.45 -1.06 4.79
C ASN A 9 9.07 -0.24 5.93
N ASN A 10 10.18 0.45 5.68
CA ASN A 10 10.89 1.29 6.66
C ASN A 10 10.36 2.72 6.73
N PHE A 11 9.15 2.97 6.21
CA PHE A 11 8.56 4.31 6.22
C PHE A 11 8.38 4.83 7.67
N PRO A 12 9.04 5.95 8.04
CA PRO A 12 8.99 6.45 9.40
C PRO A 12 7.66 7.13 9.75
N GLY A 13 6.77 7.30 8.77
CA GLY A 13 5.54 8.09 8.92
C GLY A 13 5.78 9.58 8.63
N GLY A 14 4.76 10.38 8.90
CA GLY A 14 4.76 11.83 8.73
C GLY A 14 3.40 12.34 8.31
N LEU A 15 3.27 13.64 8.03
CA LEU A 15 2.04 14.20 7.48
C LEU A 15 2.32 14.99 6.20
N PHE A 16 1.82 14.48 5.09
CA PHE A 16 2.10 14.97 3.74
C PHE A 16 0.80 15.46 3.08
N ARG A 17 0.26 16.58 3.58
CA ARG A 17 -1.05 17.13 3.16
C ARG A 17 -1.17 17.54 1.68
N ASN A 18 -0.06 17.57 0.94
CA ASN A 18 -0.02 18.06 -0.44
C ASN A 18 0.39 16.97 -1.45
N VAL A 19 0.66 15.75 -0.99
CA VAL A 19 1.06 14.64 -1.85
C VAL A 19 -0.20 13.94 -2.36
N LYS A 20 -0.33 13.87 -3.68
CA LYS A 20 -1.49 13.24 -4.33
C LYS A 20 -1.19 11.86 -4.89
N LYS A 21 0.10 11.55 -5.09
CA LYS A 21 0.53 10.30 -5.69
C LYS A 21 1.65 9.67 -4.89
N VAL A 22 1.52 8.39 -4.59
CA VAL A 22 2.57 7.60 -3.94
C VAL A 22 2.88 6.33 -4.71
N SER A 23 4.13 5.88 -4.55
CA SER A 23 4.56 4.57 -5.02
C SER A 23 5.12 3.79 -3.84
N LEU A 24 4.54 2.62 -3.61
CA LEU A 24 4.86 1.70 -2.53
C LEU A 24 5.69 0.56 -3.12
N LEU A 25 6.86 0.29 -2.54
CA LEU A 25 7.75 -0.78 -2.95
C LEU A 25 7.86 -1.81 -1.83
N ASP A 26 7.35 -3.01 -2.09
CA ASP A 26 7.28 -4.11 -1.14
C ASP A 26 8.59 -4.91 -1.16
N GLU A 27 9.50 -4.58 -0.23
CA GLU A 27 10.70 -5.38 0.04
C GLU A 27 10.31 -6.67 0.79
N CYS A 28 9.37 -6.54 1.73
CA CYS A 28 8.70 -7.60 2.46
C CYS A 28 7.19 -7.33 2.45
N PRO A 29 6.33 -8.36 2.62
CA PRO A 29 4.89 -8.19 2.51
C PRO A 29 4.43 -7.07 3.45
N PHE A 30 3.75 -6.04 2.93
CA PHE A 30 3.31 -4.94 3.78
C PHE A 30 2.36 -5.44 4.89
N PRO A 31 2.68 -5.19 6.17
CA PRO A 31 1.74 -5.48 7.24
C PRO A 31 0.54 -4.53 7.14
N HIS A 32 -0.59 -4.92 7.73
CA HIS A 32 -1.79 -4.09 7.69
C HIS A 32 -1.57 -2.68 8.27
N GLU A 33 -0.78 -2.59 9.35
CA GLU A 33 -0.41 -1.36 10.03
C GLU A 33 0.33 -0.38 9.10
N PHE A 34 1.06 -0.89 8.11
CA PHE A 34 1.69 -0.06 7.10
C PHE A 34 0.64 0.73 6.31
N PHE A 35 -0.41 0.07 5.83
CA PHE A 35 -1.46 0.74 5.07
C PHE A 35 -2.24 1.77 5.90
N ILE A 36 -2.47 1.51 7.19
CA ILE A 36 -3.02 2.50 8.13
C ILE A 36 -2.09 3.71 8.25
N GLN A 37 -0.78 3.48 8.34
CA GLN A 37 0.20 4.55 8.44
C GLN A 37 0.24 5.38 7.15
N ILE A 38 0.13 4.74 5.98
CA ILE A 38 0.03 5.44 4.70
C ILE A 38 -1.25 6.28 4.63
N SER A 39 -2.42 5.74 4.98
CA SER A 39 -3.67 6.50 4.91
C SER A 39 -3.65 7.75 5.80
N LYS A 40 -3.07 7.64 7.00
CA LYS A 40 -2.88 8.78 7.91
C LYS A 40 -1.83 9.78 7.42
N SER A 41 -0.76 9.29 6.81
CA SER A 41 0.35 10.13 6.36
C SER A 41 0.02 10.91 5.10
N PHE A 42 -0.86 10.37 4.25
CA PHE A 42 -1.23 10.93 2.95
C PHE A 42 -2.75 11.14 2.85
N PRO A 43 -3.30 12.10 3.61
CA PRO A 43 -4.76 12.26 3.75
C PRO A 43 -5.47 12.72 2.48
N VAL A 44 -4.75 13.09 1.41
CA VAL A 44 -5.33 13.57 0.14
C VAL A 44 -4.78 12.78 -1.05
N ILE A 45 -4.29 11.56 -0.82
CA ILE A 45 -3.80 10.70 -1.87
C ILE A 45 -4.94 10.34 -2.83
N THR A 46 -4.69 10.54 -4.13
CA THR A 46 -5.63 10.19 -5.21
C THR A 46 -5.14 9.01 -6.03
N ASN A 47 -3.83 8.77 -6.11
CA ASN A 47 -3.30 7.64 -6.85
C ASN A 47 -2.19 6.93 -6.06
N SER A 48 -2.30 5.60 -5.99
CA SER A 48 -1.30 4.74 -5.37
C SER A 48 -0.83 3.69 -6.38
N SER A 49 0.48 3.46 -6.41
CA SER A 49 1.08 2.35 -7.17
C SER A 49 1.73 1.38 -6.18
N LEU A 50 1.44 0.10 -6.33
CA LEU A 50 2.02 -1.00 -5.57
C LEU A 50 2.99 -1.75 -6.49
N ASN A 51 4.24 -1.86 -6.06
CA ASN A 51 5.24 -2.65 -6.74
C ASN A 51 5.75 -3.78 -5.83
N ASN A 52 5.61 -5.02 -6.30
CA ASN A 52 6.15 -6.19 -5.63
C ASN A 52 6.74 -7.17 -6.65
N LYS A 53 8.06 -7.08 -6.86
CA LYS A 53 8.78 -7.94 -7.83
C LYS A 53 8.99 -9.38 -7.36
N THR A 54 8.65 -9.72 -6.12
CA THR A 54 8.98 -11.00 -5.52
C THR A 54 7.73 -11.75 -5.07
N SER A 55 7.63 -13.04 -5.40
CA SER A 55 6.54 -13.90 -4.95
C SER A 55 6.41 -13.90 -3.42
N GLN A 56 5.17 -13.76 -2.95
CA GLN A 56 4.81 -13.75 -1.54
C GLN A 56 5.11 -15.10 -0.86
N LYS A 57 5.01 -16.21 -1.59
CA LYS A 57 5.34 -17.56 -1.07
C LYS A 57 6.80 -17.73 -0.64
N LYS A 58 7.70 -16.83 -1.07
CA LYS A 58 9.11 -16.82 -0.65
C LYS A 58 9.38 -15.95 0.57
N LYS A 59 8.41 -15.15 0.99
CA LYS A 59 8.50 -14.20 2.11
C LYS A 59 7.85 -14.87 3.34
N ASN A 60 8.66 -15.49 4.21
CA ASN A 60 8.22 -16.14 5.46
C ASN A 60 7.80 -15.08 6.51
N CYS A 61 6.68 -14.41 6.30
CA CYS A 61 6.15 -13.43 7.25
C CYS A 61 4.69 -13.76 7.56
N GLU A 62 4.40 -14.11 8.80
CA GLU A 62 3.03 -14.31 9.28
C GLU A 62 2.27 -12.97 9.22
N GLN A 63 1.14 -12.93 8.54
CA GLN A 63 0.25 -11.79 8.55
C GLN A 63 -0.96 -12.08 9.43
N LYS A 64 -1.31 -11.12 10.29
CA LYS A 64 -2.56 -11.14 11.03
C LYS A 64 -3.55 -10.21 10.34
N PHE A 65 -4.71 -10.75 9.98
CA PHE A 65 -5.78 -9.99 9.34
C PHE A 65 -6.54 -9.17 10.39
N PHE A 66 -6.49 -7.85 10.29
CA PHE A 66 -7.32 -6.94 11.09
C PHE A 66 -7.81 -5.78 10.21
N SER A 67 -8.97 -5.21 10.61
CA SER A 67 -9.61 -3.94 10.21
C SER A 67 -9.69 -3.57 8.71
N VAL A 68 -10.63 -2.71 8.35
CA VAL A 68 -10.68 -2.10 7.01
C VAL A 68 -9.79 -0.86 7.01
N VAL A 69 -8.87 -0.73 6.05
CA VAL A 69 -8.17 0.55 5.78
C VAL A 69 -8.98 1.33 4.77
N GLU A 70 -9.39 2.54 5.14
CA GLU A 70 -10.07 3.47 4.24
C GLU A 70 -9.07 4.48 3.67
N PHE A 71 -9.13 4.69 2.35
CA PHE A 71 -8.44 5.79 1.66
C PHE A 71 -9.48 6.70 1.00
N SER A 72 -9.99 7.69 1.75
CA SER A 72 -11.19 8.48 1.38
C SER A 72 -11.07 9.32 0.10
N HIS A 73 -9.89 9.39 -0.52
CA HIS A 73 -9.66 10.15 -1.76
C HIS A 73 -9.00 9.33 -2.87
N LEU A 74 -8.72 8.05 -2.64
CA LEU A 74 -8.00 7.21 -3.58
C LEU A 74 -8.92 6.83 -4.75
N THR A 75 -8.65 7.40 -5.92
CA THR A 75 -9.43 7.14 -7.14
C THR A 75 -8.77 6.11 -8.04
N GLU A 76 -7.45 5.94 -7.93
CA GLU A 76 -6.67 5.07 -8.80
C GLU A 76 -5.70 4.20 -7.98
N LEU A 77 -5.76 2.88 -8.19
CA LEU A 77 -4.83 1.91 -7.65
C LEU A 77 -4.16 1.17 -8.82
N TYR A 78 -2.84 1.26 -8.89
CA TYR A 78 -2.04 0.58 -9.90
C TYR A 78 -1.18 -0.52 -9.27
N PHE A 79 -1.05 -1.64 -9.98
CA PHE A 79 -0.12 -2.70 -9.67
C PHE A 79 0.99 -2.67 -10.73
N ASP A 80 2.14 -2.13 -10.37
CA ASP A 80 3.29 -2.00 -11.27
C ASP A 80 4.28 -3.13 -10.98
N GLU A 81 4.45 -4.06 -11.92
CA GLU A 81 5.37 -5.21 -11.76
C GLU A 81 5.07 -6.04 -10.49
N ALA A 82 3.81 -6.07 -10.05
CA ALA A 82 3.37 -6.85 -8.91
C ALA A 82 3.16 -8.31 -9.33
N HIS A 83 3.65 -9.24 -8.51
CA HIS A 83 3.45 -10.66 -8.71
C HIS A 83 1.97 -11.05 -8.47
N ASP A 84 1.42 -11.99 -9.26
CA ASP A 84 -0.02 -12.31 -9.25
C ASP A 84 -0.53 -12.77 -7.87
N ASP A 85 0.28 -13.55 -7.13
CA ASP A 85 -0.06 -14.00 -5.77
C ASP A 85 -0.23 -12.84 -4.77
N TYR A 86 0.45 -11.73 -5.01
CA TYR A 86 0.32 -10.52 -4.21
C TYR A 86 -0.95 -9.76 -4.52
N ILE A 87 -1.33 -9.70 -5.81
CA ILE A 87 -2.57 -9.06 -6.24
C ILE A 87 -3.76 -9.82 -5.65
N GLU A 88 -3.75 -11.15 -5.72
CA GLU A 88 -4.77 -12.00 -5.10
C GLU A 88 -4.84 -11.78 -3.59
N GLN A 89 -3.69 -11.81 -2.91
CA GLN A 89 -3.64 -11.58 -1.46
C GLN A 89 -4.14 -10.20 -1.06
N PHE A 90 -3.77 -9.17 -1.82
CA PHE A 90 -4.20 -7.80 -1.55
C PHE A 90 -5.70 -7.63 -1.82
N LEU A 91 -6.23 -8.12 -2.93
CA LEU A 91 -7.64 -7.92 -3.26
C LEU A 91 -8.57 -8.79 -2.41
N PHE A 92 -8.22 -10.05 -2.15
CA PHE A 92 -9.09 -11.00 -1.46
C PHE A 92 -8.81 -11.12 0.03
N GLY A 93 -7.58 -10.81 0.47
CA GLY A 93 -7.15 -10.98 1.86
C GLY A 93 -7.36 -9.76 2.75
N THR A 94 -7.22 -8.53 2.25
CA THR A 94 -7.19 -7.33 3.11
C THR A 94 -8.53 -6.63 3.29
N LYS A 95 -9.64 -7.14 2.70
CA LYS A 95 -10.95 -6.46 2.70
C LYS A 95 -10.83 -4.96 2.38
N THR A 96 -9.98 -4.61 1.43
CA THR A 96 -9.75 -3.22 1.04
C THR A 96 -10.89 -2.75 0.15
N PHE A 97 -11.60 -1.70 0.58
CA PHE A 97 -12.68 -1.08 -0.18
C PHE A 97 -12.19 0.25 -0.75
N LEU A 98 -12.41 0.44 -2.05
CA LEU A 98 -12.30 1.73 -2.71
C LEU A 98 -13.69 2.37 -2.63
N SER A 99 -13.81 3.49 -1.91
CA SER A 99 -15.06 4.26 -1.77
C SER A 99 -15.17 5.34 -2.83
#